data_AF-A0A8T6XC21-F1
#
_entry.id   AF-A0A8T6XC21-F1
#
_cell.length_a   1.000
_cell.length_b   1.000
_cell.length_c   1.000
_cell.angle_alpha   90.00
_cell.angle_beta   90.00
_cell.angle_gamma   90.00
#
_symmetry.space_group_name_H-M   'P 1'
#
loop_
_entity.id
_entity.type
_entity.pdbx_description
1 polymer ?
#
loop_
_entity_poly.entity_id
_entity_poly.type
_entity_poly.pdbx_seq_one_letter_code
_entity_poly.pdbx_strand_id
1 'polypeptide(L)' 'RFTMPKLAVLNGFILHHLIHHRGQLTVYLRLLDVPVPQTFGPTADHPDM' A
#
# COMPACT_ATOMS: atom_id res chain seq x y z
N ARG A 1 0.93 -20.75 24.23
CA ARG A 1 0.37 -20.83 22.85
C ARG A 1 0.28 -19.41 22.31
N PHE A 2 1.01 -19.09 21.23
CA PHE A 2 0.91 -17.78 20.58
C PHE A 2 -0.34 -17.77 19.69
N THR A 3 -1.41 -17.15 20.18
CA THR A 3 -2.67 -16.97 19.45
C THR A 3 -3.10 -15.52 19.54
N MET A 4 -3.36 -14.90 18.40
CA MET A 4 -3.88 -13.54 18.32
C MET A 4 -5.37 -13.55 17.95
N PRO A 5 -6.15 -12.55 18.40
CA PRO A 5 -7.52 -12.34 17.94
C PRO A 5 -7.57 -12.20 16.41
N LYS A 6 -8.56 -12.84 15.76
CA LYS A 6 -8.69 -12.83 14.30
C LYS A 6 -8.73 -11.41 13.72
N LEU A 7 -9.44 -10.50 14.39
CA LEU A 7 -9.54 -9.10 13.95
C LEU A 7 -8.21 -8.36 14.02
N ALA A 8 -7.35 -8.69 14.99
CA ALA A 8 -6.02 -8.11 15.12
C ALA A 8 -5.09 -8.58 13.99
N VAL A 9 -5.17 -9.86 13.60
CA VAL A 9 -4.44 -10.39 12.44
C VAL A 9 -4.91 -9.72 11.14
N LEU A 10 -6.23 -9.60 10.95
CA LEU A 10 -6.79 -8.96 9.77
C LEU A 10 -6.31 -7.51 9.63
N ASN A 11 -6.48 -6.68 10.66
CA ASN A 11 -6.11 -5.27 10.57
C ASN A 11 -4.59 -5.07 10.55
N GLY A 12 -3.87 -5.64 11.51
CA GLY A 12 -2.45 -5.36 11.71
C GLY A 12 -1.54 -6.14 10.77
N PHE A 13 -1.81 -7.43 10.54
CA PHE A 13 -0.91 -8.27 9.75
C PHE A 13 -1.31 -8.35 8.27
N ILE A 14 -2.60 -8.26 7.94
CA ILE A 14 -3.05 -8.36 6.55
C ILE A 14 -3.21 -6.97 5.94
N LEU A 15 -4.17 -6.18 6.41
CA LEU A 15 -4.53 -4.92 5.77
C LEU A 15 -3.40 -3.88 5.83
N HIS A 16 -2.82 -3.64 7.00
CA HIS A 16 -1.71 -2.69 7.13
C HIS A 16 -0.47 -3.14 6.33
N HIS A 17 -0.19 -4.44 6.30
CA HIS A 17 0.95 -4.99 5.57
C HIS A 17 0.78 -4.84 4.05
N LEU A 18 -0.42 -5.14 3.53
CA LEU A 18 -0.74 -4.92 2.12
C LEU A 18 -0.63 -3.45 1.73
N ILE A 19 -1.11 -2.53 2.59
CA ILE A 19 -1.00 -1.09 2.38
C ILE A 19 0.46 -0.65 2.34
N HIS A 20 1.28 -1.14 3.28
CA HIS A 20 2.70 -0.85 3.34
C HIS A 20 3.44 -1.31 2.07
N HIS A 21 3.25 -2.56 1.65
CA HIS A 21 3.89 -3.10 0.45
C HIS A 21 3.36 -2.46 -0.84
N ARG A 22 2.10 -2.06 -0.89
CA ARG A 22 1.57 -1.26 -2.00
C ARG A 22 2.35 0.05 -2.16
N GLY A 23 2.66 0.74 -1.06
CA GLY A 23 3.51 1.94 -1.08
C GLY A 23 4.95 1.66 -1.48
N GLN A 24 5.52 0.50 -1.13
CA GLN A 24 6.84 0.13 -1.63
C GLN A 24 6.85 -0.12 -3.15
N LEU A 25 5.79 -0.71 -3.69
CA LEU A 25 5.66 -0.96 -5.13
C LEU A 25 5.60 0.35 -5.94
N THR A 26 4.99 1.41 -5.41
CA THR A 26 4.95 2.70 -6.11
C THR A 26 6.34 3.31 -6.32
N VAL A 27 7.28 3.06 -5.41
CA VAL A 27 8.69 3.47 -5.60
C VAL A 27 9.31 2.74 -6.78
N TYR A 28 9.06 1.43 -6.92
CA TYR A 28 9.54 0.67 -8.07
C TYR A 28 8.96 1.19 -9.39
N LEU A 29 7.66 1.51 -9.43
CA LEU A 29 7.05 2.13 -10.62
C LEU A 29 7.76 3.45 -10.98
N ARG A 30 8.04 4.28 -9.97
CA ARG A 30 8.76 5.55 -10.16
C ARG A 30 10.18 5.36 -10.67
N LEU A 31 10.89 4.33 -10.21
CA LEU A 31 12.25 4.00 -10.67
C LEU A 31 12.28 3.41 -12.07
N LEU A 32 11.16 2.86 -12.54
CA LEU A 32 11.01 2.25 -13.87
C LEU A 32 10.33 3.20 -14.87
N ASP A 33 10.16 4.48 -14.51
CA ASP A 33 9.44 5.49 -15.31
C ASP A 33 8.02 5.07 -15.72
N VAL A 34 7.37 4.24 -14.89
CA VAL A 34 5.97 3.84 -15.06
C VAL A 34 5.07 4.78 -14.24
N PRO A 35 3.96 5.31 -14.79
CA PRO A 35 3.04 6.16 -14.05
C PRO A 35 2.54 5.51 -12.76
N VAL A 36 2.65 6.24 -11.66
CA VAL A 36 2.20 5.77 -10.35
C VAL A 36 0.69 5.97 -10.24
N PRO A 37 -0.12 4.90 -10.11
CA PRO A 37 -1.56 5.03 -9.99
C PRO A 37 -1.94 5.75 -8.70
N GLN A 38 -3.10 6.41 -8.69
CA GLN A 38 -3.68 6.94 -7.46
C GLN A 38 -3.80 5.84 -6.40
N THR A 39 -3.37 6.12 -5.16
CA THR A 39 -3.37 5.11 -4.07
C THR A 39 -4.19 5.54 -2.86
N PHE A 40 -3.80 6.63 -2.21
CA PHE A 40 -4.54 7.28 -1.13
C PHE A 40 -4.58 8.78 -1.38
N GLY A 41 -5.13 9.16 -2.54
CA GLY A 41 -5.12 10.52 -3.04
C GLY A 41 -4.35 10.66 -4.35
N PRO A 42 -4.23 11.90 -4.84
CA PRO A 42 -3.57 12.21 -6.09
C PRO A 42 -2.07 11.87 -6.01
N THR A 43 -1.51 11.47 -7.14
CA THR A 43 -0.06 11.27 -7.30
C THR A 43 0.50 12.38 -8.19
N ALA A 44 1.82 12.46 -8.31
CA ALA A 44 2.42 13.40 -9.25
C ALA A 44 1.99 13.16 -10.71
N ASP A 45 1.59 11.92 -11.04
CA ASP A 45 1.19 11.50 -12.38
C ASP A 45 -0.32 11.64 -12.61
N HIS A 46 -1.11 11.73 -11.53
CA HIS A 46 -2.55 11.92 -11.51
C HIS A 46 -2.92 12.95 -10.43
N PRO A 47 -2.73 14.26 -10.71
CA PRO A 47 -2.93 15.34 -9.74
C PRO A 47 -4.40 15.65 -9.47
N ASP A 48 -5.27 15.36 -10.43
CA ASP A 48 -6.71 15.32 -10.29
C ASP A 48 -7.13 14.02 -9.58
N MET A 49 -8.18 14.09 -8.76
CA MET A 49 -8.79 12.94 -8.07
C MET A 49 -9.84 12.30 -8.95
#